data_AF-A0A3P7E0A2-F1
#
_entry.id   AF-A0A3P7E0A2-F1
#
_cell.length_a   1.000
_cell.length_b   1.000
_cell.length_c   1.000
_cell.angle_alpha   90.00
_cell.angle_beta   90.00
_cell.angle_gamma   90.00
#
_symmetry.space_group_name_H-M   'P 1'
#
loop_
_entity.id
_entity.type
_entity.pdbx_description
1 polymer ?
#
loop_
_entity_poly.entity_id
_entity_poly.type
_entity_poly.pdbx_seq_one_letter_code
_entity_poly.pdbx_strand_id
1 'polypeptide(L)'
;MYNDESVLEQHHLAVAFKLLQDSNCNFIVSLNKKQRQLFRKLTIEMVLATDMSKHMSILADLKTMVEAKKVAGSSVLTLDKTDRIQVMQTMIHLADLSNPTKPIDLYSIWVKNIMEEYWRQGDRERDLGIDISPMCDRNNITIAKSQVGFIDFIVHPLFETWADLVNPHAQYILDQLEFNREWYQTRIPEEQEKHDVMIEENDANVESTTIFRSSQQQSSPNEISNLKQFESTKIGLS
;
A
#
# COMPACT_ATOMS: atom_id res chain seq x y z
N MET A 1 13.37 -18.80 5.44
CA MET A 1 14.51 -18.13 4.75
C MET A 1 14.95 -16.88 5.50
N TYR A 2 14.01 -15.99 5.87
CA TYR A 2 14.34 -14.70 6.49
C TYR A 2 13.85 -14.54 7.94
N ASN A 3 13.28 -15.58 8.54
CA ASN A 3 12.82 -15.60 9.95
C ASN A 3 11.89 -14.42 10.29
N ASP A 4 10.96 -14.11 9.37
CA ASP A 4 9.91 -13.08 9.49
C ASP A 4 10.37 -11.64 9.72
N GLU A 5 11.67 -11.36 9.61
CA GLU A 5 12.25 -10.01 9.71
C GLU A 5 12.48 -9.44 8.31
N SER A 6 11.87 -8.29 7.98
CA SER A 6 12.10 -7.53 6.73
C SER A 6 12.20 -8.42 5.48
N VAL A 7 11.19 -9.28 5.29
CA VAL A 7 11.25 -10.42 4.36
C VAL A 7 11.49 -9.97 2.92
N LEU A 8 10.76 -8.95 2.46
CA LEU A 8 10.87 -8.44 1.09
C LEU A 8 12.17 -7.66 0.90
N GLU A 9 12.56 -6.83 1.87
CA GLU A 9 13.77 -6.00 1.82
C GLU A 9 15.03 -6.87 1.80
N GLN A 10 15.07 -7.93 2.62
CA GLN A 10 16.13 -8.92 2.58
C GLN A 10 16.17 -9.67 1.23
N HIS A 11 15.00 -9.95 0.63
CA HIS A 11 14.93 -10.54 -0.69
C HIS A 11 15.44 -9.61 -1.79
N HIS A 12 15.04 -8.33 -1.78
CA HIS A 12 15.53 -7.31 -2.70
C HIS A 12 17.05 -7.21 -2.67
N LEU A 13 17.64 -7.19 -1.47
CA LEU A 13 19.09 -7.19 -1.29
C LEU A 13 19.75 -8.46 -1.82
N ALA A 14 19.19 -9.64 -1.52
CA ALA A 14 19.73 -10.91 -1.97
C ALA A 14 19.77 -11.00 -3.50
N VAL A 15 18.67 -10.62 -4.17
CA VAL A 15 18.58 -10.60 -5.64
C VAL A 15 19.55 -9.59 -6.24
N ALA A 16 19.57 -8.35 -5.74
CA ALA A 16 20.46 -7.30 -6.25
C ALA A 16 21.95 -7.69 -6.16
N PHE A 17 22.38 -8.22 -5.01
CA PHE A 17 23.77 -8.68 -4.85
C PHE A 17 24.08 -9.97 -5.60
N LYS A 18 23.07 -10.80 -5.90
CA LYS A 18 23.25 -11.96 -6.77
C LYS A 18 23.48 -11.52 -8.22
N LEU A 19 22.71 -10.55 -8.71
CA LEU A 19 22.88 -9.98 -10.06
C LEU A 19 24.26 -9.33 -10.23
N LEU A 20 24.77 -8.64 -9.20
CA LEU A 20 26.12 -8.04 -9.21
C LEU A 20 27.28 -9.06 -9.35
N GLN A 21 27.01 -10.37 -9.23
CA GLN A 21 28.02 -11.41 -9.50
C GLN A 21 28.24 -11.64 -11.00
N ASP A 22 27.28 -11.29 -11.85
CA ASP A 22 27.45 -11.30 -13.30
C ASP A 22 28.41 -10.17 -13.70
N SER A 23 29.47 -10.49 -14.44
CA SER A 23 30.44 -9.52 -14.93
C SER A 23 29.81 -8.42 -15.77
N ASN A 24 28.72 -8.71 -16.49
CA ASN A 24 28.01 -7.74 -17.31
C ASN A 24 27.17 -6.75 -16.48
N CYS A 25 26.83 -7.11 -15.23
CA CYS A 25 26.04 -6.28 -14.32
C CYS A 25 26.89 -5.61 -13.22
N ASN A 26 28.15 -5.99 -13.06
CA ASN A 26 29.00 -5.56 -11.94
C ASN A 26 29.56 -4.14 -12.11
N PHE A 27 28.70 -3.13 -11.96
CA PHE A 27 29.09 -1.72 -12.06
C PHE A 27 30.06 -1.26 -10.96
N ILE A 28 30.23 -2.03 -9.88
CA ILE A 28 31.19 -1.76 -8.80
C ILE A 28 32.56 -2.42 -9.00
N VAL A 29 32.76 -3.18 -10.09
CA VAL A 29 33.96 -3.06 -10.94
C VAL A 29 35.26 -2.58 -10.30
N SER A 30 35.47 -1.29 -10.49
CA SER A 30 36.65 -0.50 -10.15
C SER A 30 36.83 -0.23 -8.66
N LEU A 31 35.84 -0.53 -7.81
CA LEU A 31 35.95 -0.29 -6.37
C LEU A 31 36.92 -1.28 -5.73
N ASN A 32 37.81 -0.75 -4.88
CA ASN A 32 38.69 -1.59 -4.08
C ASN A 32 37.91 -2.35 -2.99
N LYS A 33 38.55 -3.32 -2.33
CA LYS A 33 37.91 -4.18 -1.32
C LYS A 33 37.23 -3.39 -0.20
N LYS A 34 37.87 -2.32 0.32
CA LYS A 34 37.29 -1.49 1.39
C LYS A 34 36.07 -0.71 0.91
N GLN A 35 36.13 -0.15 -0.29
CA GLN A 35 34.99 0.56 -0.91
C GLN A 35 33.82 -0.38 -1.18
N ARG A 36 34.07 -1.60 -1.69
CA ARG A 36 33.02 -2.61 -1.90
C ARG A 36 32.35 -3.04 -0.59
N GLN A 37 33.12 -3.21 0.47
CA GLN A 37 32.60 -3.52 1.80
C GLN A 37 31.73 -2.38 2.34
N LEU A 38 32.19 -1.13 2.21
CA LEU A 38 31.42 0.04 2.62
C LEU A 38 30.14 0.18 1.79
N PHE A 39 30.22 0.10 0.47
CA PHE A 39 29.06 0.12 -0.43
C PHE A 39 28.03 -0.92 -0.01
N ARG A 40 28.47 -2.18 0.15
CA ARG A 40 27.59 -3.27 0.58
C ARG A 40 26.91 -2.95 1.91
N LYS A 41 27.66 -2.46 2.89
CA LYS A 41 27.12 -2.09 4.21
C LYS A 41 26.04 -1.01 4.07
N LEU A 42 26.36 0.10 3.41
CA LEU A 42 25.44 1.23 3.24
C LEU A 42 24.18 0.82 2.47
N THR A 43 24.31 0.05 1.39
CA THR A 43 23.16 -0.44 0.63
C THR A 43 22.24 -1.32 1.48
N ILE A 44 22.80 -2.23 2.28
CA ILE A 44 22.01 -3.08 3.19
C ILE A 44 21.26 -2.20 4.20
N GLU A 45 21.97 -1.28 4.87
CA GLU A 45 21.37 -0.41 5.88
C GLU A 45 20.27 0.49 5.30
N MET A 46 20.44 1.01 4.07
CA MET A 46 19.43 1.84 3.42
C MET A 46 18.21 1.06 2.91
N VAL A 47 18.40 -0.13 2.32
CA VAL A 47 17.27 -0.93 1.82
C VAL A 47 16.47 -1.54 2.97
N LEU A 48 17.13 -1.99 4.05
CA LEU A 48 16.38 -2.45 5.24
C LEU A 48 15.58 -1.32 5.91
N ALA A 49 15.96 -0.07 5.70
CA ALA A 49 15.23 1.07 6.24
C ALA A 49 13.95 1.41 5.45
N THR A 50 13.71 0.82 4.28
CA THR A 50 12.43 0.99 3.55
C THR A 50 11.31 0.13 4.12
N ASP A 51 11.64 -0.84 4.98
CA ASP A 51 10.63 -1.63 5.70
C ASP A 51 9.77 -0.69 6.56
N MET A 52 8.47 -0.64 6.25
CA MET A 52 7.52 0.26 6.92
C MET A 52 7.37 -0.02 8.42
N SER A 53 7.73 -1.21 8.90
CA SER A 53 7.80 -1.50 10.35
C SER A 53 8.86 -0.65 11.08
N LYS A 54 9.84 -0.11 10.35
CA LYS A 54 10.91 0.76 10.87
C LYS A 54 10.56 2.24 10.80
N HIS A 55 9.44 2.61 10.16
CA HIS A 55 9.06 4.02 9.94
C HIS A 55 9.07 4.84 11.23
N MET A 56 8.46 4.33 12.32
CA MET A 56 8.37 5.06 13.58
C MET A 56 9.73 5.25 14.26
N SER A 57 10.64 4.27 14.17
CA SER A 57 12.01 4.43 14.68
C SER A 57 12.80 5.46 13.86
N ILE A 58 12.67 5.43 12.53
CA ILE A 58 13.32 6.40 11.64
C ILE A 58 12.83 7.82 11.95
N LEU A 59 11.51 7.98 12.13
CA LEU A 59 10.92 9.27 12.49
C LEU A 59 11.40 9.77 13.87
N ALA A 60 11.52 8.88 14.86
CA ALA A 60 12.02 9.24 16.18
C ALA A 60 13.48 9.70 16.13
N ASP A 61 14.35 8.96 15.44
CA ASP A 61 15.76 9.32 15.25
C ASP A 61 15.89 10.66 14.52
N LEU A 62 15.08 10.88 13.48
CA LEU A 62 15.05 12.14 12.74
C LEU A 62 14.65 13.32 13.63
N LYS A 63 13.63 13.15 14.49
CA LYS A 63 13.22 14.17 15.48
C LYS A 63 14.36 14.49 16.44
N THR A 64 15.07 13.48 16.95
CA THR A 64 16.24 13.70 17.82
C THR A 64 17.33 14.50 17.11
N MET A 65 17.56 14.23 15.81
CA MET A 65 18.55 14.96 15.02
C MET A 65 18.16 16.43 14.80
N VAL A 66 16.88 16.70 14.55
CA VAL A 66 16.35 18.08 14.46
C VAL A 66 16.59 18.85 15.75
N GLU A 67 16.29 18.24 16.90
CA GLU A 67 16.49 18.88 18.20
C GLU A 67 17.98 19.13 18.49
N ALA A 68 18.86 18.19 18.16
CA ALA A 68 20.31 18.38 18.28
C ALA A 68 20.81 19.54 17.39
N LYS A 69 20.30 19.67 16.15
CA LYS A 69 20.62 20.79 15.25
C LYS A 69 20.18 22.13 15.85
N LYS A 70 18.95 22.20 16.40
CA LYS A 70 18.43 23.41 17.04
C LYS A 70 19.33 23.86 18.20
N VAL A 71 19.76 22.93 19.03
CA VAL A 71 20.69 23.21 20.16
C VAL A 71 22.06 23.69 19.67
N ALA A 72 22.58 23.13 18.59
CA ALA A 72 23.87 23.54 18.02
C ALA A 72 23.85 24.95 17.39
N GLY A 73 22.68 25.48 17.03
CA GLY A 73 22.53 26.81 16.42
C GLY A 73 23.19 26.98 15.05
N SER A 74 23.64 25.89 14.42
CA SER A 74 24.29 25.89 13.11
C SER A 74 23.26 25.71 11.99
N SER A 75 23.37 26.50 10.93
CA SER A 75 22.61 26.28 9.69
C SER A 75 23.11 25.07 8.90
N VAL A 76 24.35 24.64 9.14
CA VAL A 76 24.98 23.50 8.48
C VAL A 76 24.92 22.28 9.40
N LEU A 77 24.40 21.18 8.87
CA LEU A 77 24.37 19.87 9.53
C LEU A 77 25.77 19.26 9.57
N THR A 78 26.39 19.26 10.75
CA THR A 78 27.66 18.57 10.98
C THR A 78 27.36 17.14 11.39
N LEU A 79 27.44 16.21 10.42
CA LEU A 79 27.06 14.81 10.61
C LEU A 79 28.29 13.94 10.86
N ASP A 80 28.26 13.14 11.92
CA ASP A 80 29.28 12.12 12.16
C ASP A 80 29.09 10.90 11.23
N LYS A 81 29.70 9.74 11.53
CA LYS A 81 29.48 8.52 10.72
C LYS A 81 28.08 7.93 10.91
N THR A 82 27.57 7.94 12.13
CA THR A 82 26.26 7.39 12.50
C THR A 82 25.15 8.31 12.01
N ASP A 83 25.31 9.62 12.18
CA ASP A 83 24.32 10.60 11.71
C ASP A 83 24.19 10.53 10.19
N ARG A 84 25.32 10.35 9.47
CA ARG A 84 25.28 10.21 8.01
C ARG A 84 24.47 9.01 7.55
N ILE A 85 24.58 7.85 8.21
CA ILE A 85 23.77 6.69 7.80
C ILE A 85 22.31 6.90 8.12
N GLN A 86 21.97 7.47 9.27
CA GLN A 86 20.58 7.80 9.62
C GLN A 86 19.96 8.79 8.63
N VAL A 87 20.69 9.83 8.22
CA VAL A 87 20.22 10.76 7.18
C VAL A 87 20.04 10.04 5.85
N MET A 88 20.97 9.17 5.44
CA MET A 88 20.84 8.41 4.19
C MET A 88 19.63 7.46 4.21
N GLN A 89 19.40 6.75 5.32
CA GLN A 89 18.22 5.91 5.52
C GLN A 89 16.93 6.73 5.42
N THR A 90 16.88 7.87 6.12
CA THR A 90 15.75 8.80 6.08
C THR A 90 15.50 9.31 4.66
N MET A 91 16.54 9.69 3.92
CA MET A 91 16.41 10.17 2.55
C MET A 91 15.80 9.13 1.61
N ILE A 92 16.24 7.87 1.71
CA ILE A 92 15.68 6.78 0.92
C ILE A 92 14.23 6.50 1.32
N HIS A 93 13.92 6.53 2.61
CA HIS A 93 12.55 6.33 3.11
C HIS A 93 11.59 7.45 2.65
N LEU A 94 12.05 8.71 2.70
CA LEU A 94 11.32 9.85 2.14
C LEU A 94 11.10 9.68 0.65
N ALA A 95 12.11 9.23 -0.10
CA ALA A 95 11.98 9.02 -1.53
C ALA A 95 10.92 7.95 -1.85
N ASP A 96 10.89 6.87 -1.08
CA ASP A 96 9.90 5.79 -1.21
C ASP A 96 8.48 6.26 -0.88
N LEU A 97 8.34 7.13 0.12
CA LEU A 97 7.06 7.72 0.53
C LEU A 97 6.73 9.05 -0.17
N SER A 98 7.43 9.40 -1.26
CA SER A 98 7.33 10.73 -1.89
C SER A 98 6.13 10.91 -2.81
N ASN A 99 5.32 9.89 -3.09
CA ASN A 99 4.20 10.00 -4.03
C ASN A 99 3.24 11.15 -3.69
N PRO A 100 2.82 11.34 -2.42
CA PRO A 100 1.88 12.41 -2.05
C PRO A 100 2.47 13.82 -2.11
N THR A 101 3.78 13.95 -2.32
CA THR A 101 4.46 15.26 -2.43
C THR A 101 4.71 15.70 -3.87
N LYS A 102 4.23 14.93 -4.86
CA LYS A 102 4.33 15.25 -6.30
C LYS A 102 3.09 16.00 -6.79
N PRO A 103 3.16 16.69 -7.95
CA PRO A 103 1.97 17.26 -8.57
C PRO A 103 0.81 16.25 -8.67
N ILE A 104 -0.41 16.72 -8.43
CA ILE A 104 -1.59 15.85 -8.23
C ILE A 104 -1.84 14.86 -9.38
N ASP A 105 -1.53 15.22 -10.62
CA ASP A 105 -1.67 14.33 -11.78
C ASP A 105 -0.74 13.11 -11.67
N LEU A 106 0.49 13.31 -11.19
CA LEU A 106 1.44 12.22 -10.95
C LEU A 106 1.05 11.42 -9.72
N TYR A 107 0.67 12.10 -8.64
CA TYR A 107 0.24 11.43 -7.42
C TYR A 107 -0.97 10.52 -7.68
N SER A 108 -1.94 10.98 -8.47
CA SER A 108 -3.13 10.20 -8.84
C SER A 108 -2.80 8.92 -9.61
N ILE A 109 -1.77 8.95 -10.47
CA ILE A 109 -1.27 7.75 -11.17
C ILE A 109 -0.71 6.74 -10.16
N TRP A 110 0.08 7.21 -9.18
CA TRP A 110 0.64 6.34 -8.15
C TRP A 110 -0.44 5.75 -7.25
N VAL A 111 -1.44 6.54 -6.86
CA VAL A 111 -2.59 6.05 -6.07
C VAL A 111 -3.34 4.97 -6.83
N LYS A 112 -3.60 5.15 -8.14
CA LYS A 112 -4.22 4.10 -8.95
C LYS A 112 -3.39 2.81 -8.97
N ASN A 113 -2.08 2.92 -9.14
CA ASN A 113 -1.19 1.75 -9.21
C ASN A 113 -1.14 0.98 -7.88
N ILE A 114 -1.01 1.68 -6.75
CA ILE A 114 -0.95 1.01 -5.44
C ILE A 114 -2.31 0.41 -5.04
N MET A 115 -3.42 1.05 -5.38
CA MET A 115 -4.76 0.47 -5.14
C MET A 115 -4.95 -0.81 -5.97
N GLU A 116 -4.55 -0.82 -7.24
CA GLU A 116 -4.61 -2.03 -8.08
C GLU A 116 -3.75 -3.17 -7.51
N GLU A 117 -2.59 -2.86 -6.95
CA GLU A 117 -1.75 -3.85 -6.27
C GLU A 117 -2.41 -4.42 -5.01
N TYR A 118 -2.96 -3.55 -4.15
CA TYR A 118 -3.70 -3.96 -2.95
C TYR A 118 -4.91 -4.82 -3.30
N TRP A 119 -5.67 -4.47 -4.33
CA TRP A 119 -6.83 -5.25 -4.72
C TRP A 119 -6.46 -6.62 -5.28
N ARG A 120 -5.33 -6.73 -6.00
CA ARG A 120 -4.81 -8.04 -6.41
C ARG A 120 -4.37 -8.90 -5.24
N GLN A 121 -3.82 -8.29 -4.19
CA GLN A 121 -3.53 -9.01 -2.95
C GLN A 121 -4.84 -9.48 -2.29
N GLY A 122 -5.84 -8.59 -2.16
CA GLY A 122 -7.12 -8.93 -1.57
C GLY A 122 -7.89 -10.03 -2.32
N ASP A 123 -7.81 -10.05 -3.65
CA ASP A 123 -8.39 -11.13 -4.45
C ASP A 123 -7.68 -12.46 -4.16
N ARG A 124 -6.35 -12.47 -4.03
CA ARG A 124 -5.61 -13.69 -3.66
C ARG A 124 -5.92 -14.14 -2.24
N GLU A 125 -6.05 -13.22 -1.30
CA GLU A 125 -6.44 -13.53 0.09
C GLU A 125 -7.84 -14.17 0.12
N ARG A 126 -8.77 -13.63 -0.66
CA ARG A 126 -10.12 -14.19 -0.85
C ARG A 126 -10.08 -15.59 -1.45
N ASP A 127 -9.28 -15.80 -2.49
CA ASP A 127 -9.12 -17.11 -3.15
C ASP A 127 -8.50 -18.16 -2.21
N LEU A 128 -7.61 -17.73 -1.31
CA LEU A 128 -7.01 -18.56 -0.28
C LEU A 128 -7.93 -18.81 0.93
N GLY A 129 -9.07 -18.12 1.01
CA GLY A 129 -10.00 -18.23 2.14
C GLY A 129 -9.44 -17.67 3.45
N ILE A 130 -8.53 -16.70 3.37
CA ILE A 130 -8.01 -15.98 4.54
C ILE A 130 -8.65 -14.59 4.64
N ASP A 131 -8.53 -13.97 5.82
CA ASP A 131 -9.03 -12.62 6.04
C ASP A 131 -8.34 -11.63 5.09
N ILE A 132 -9.14 -10.81 4.43
CA ILE A 132 -8.63 -9.79 3.50
C ILE A 132 -7.98 -8.68 4.32
N SER A 133 -6.75 -8.34 3.95
CA SER A 133 -5.96 -7.31 4.61
C SER A 133 -6.65 -5.93 4.53
N PRO A 134 -6.43 -5.05 5.52
CA PRO A 134 -6.90 -3.67 5.44
C PRO A 134 -6.52 -3.05 4.09
N MET A 135 -7.42 -2.25 3.52
CA MET A 135 -7.26 -1.57 2.23
C MET A 135 -7.27 -2.47 0.98
N CYS A 136 -7.24 -3.80 1.14
CA CYS A 136 -7.15 -4.73 0.02
C CYS A 136 -8.52 -5.15 -0.53
N ASP A 137 -9.62 -4.87 0.19
CA ASP A 137 -10.96 -5.14 -0.33
C ASP A 137 -11.47 -4.00 -1.22
N ARG A 138 -11.46 -4.24 -2.54
CA ARG A 138 -11.95 -3.30 -3.56
C ARG A 138 -13.42 -2.89 -3.39
N ASN A 139 -14.20 -3.66 -2.63
CA ASN A 139 -15.63 -3.40 -2.41
C ASN A 139 -15.90 -2.52 -1.18
N ASN A 140 -14.91 -2.31 -0.31
CA ASN A 140 -15.09 -1.62 0.96
C ASN A 140 -13.95 -0.62 1.22
N ILE A 141 -13.77 0.32 0.30
CA ILE A 141 -12.71 1.33 0.41
C ILE A 141 -13.18 2.69 -0.10
N THR A 142 -12.86 3.74 0.67
CA THR A 142 -12.95 5.14 0.23
C THR A 142 -11.53 5.64 -0.03
N ILE A 143 -11.11 5.68 -1.30
CA ILE A 143 -9.71 5.97 -1.67
C ILE A 143 -9.28 7.34 -1.12
N ALA A 144 -10.11 8.37 -1.28
CA ALA A 144 -9.81 9.70 -0.79
C ALA A 144 -9.58 9.75 0.72
N LYS A 145 -10.46 9.12 1.51
CA LYS A 145 -10.33 9.05 2.97
C LYS A 145 -9.05 8.32 3.37
N SER A 146 -8.72 7.25 2.66
CA SER A 146 -7.49 6.51 2.89
C SER A 146 -6.23 7.30 2.56
N GLN A 147 -6.21 8.05 1.45
CA GLN A 147 -5.07 8.92 1.13
C GLN A 147 -4.91 10.05 2.13
N VAL A 148 -6.00 10.66 2.61
CA VAL A 148 -5.93 11.67 3.69
C VAL A 148 -5.36 11.07 4.96
N GLY A 149 -5.85 9.90 5.40
CA GLY A 149 -5.31 9.22 6.58
C GLY A 149 -3.83 8.85 6.43
N PHE A 150 -3.43 8.34 5.26
CA PHE A 150 -2.02 8.04 4.98
C PHE A 150 -1.13 9.29 5.05
N ILE A 151 -1.60 10.42 4.51
CA ILE A 151 -0.87 11.68 4.62
C ILE A 151 -0.77 12.12 6.08
N ASP A 152 -1.88 12.19 6.79
CA ASP A 152 -1.95 12.74 8.15
C ASP A 152 -1.12 11.92 9.15
N PHE A 153 -1.13 10.59 9.05
CA PHE A 153 -0.52 9.71 10.05
C PHE A 153 0.88 9.22 9.71
N ILE A 154 1.27 9.22 8.43
CA ILE A 154 2.55 8.63 7.97
C ILE A 154 3.41 9.66 7.25
N VAL A 155 2.89 10.27 6.19
CA VAL A 155 3.73 11.04 5.25
C VAL A 155 4.02 12.43 5.81
N HIS A 156 3.01 13.15 6.28
CA HIS A 156 3.17 14.50 6.79
C HIS A 156 4.12 14.57 7.99
N PRO A 157 4.00 13.73 9.05
CA PRO A 157 4.93 13.78 10.18
C PRO A 157 6.39 13.57 9.77
N LEU A 158 6.63 12.69 8.79
CA LEU A 158 7.98 12.42 8.27
C LEU A 158 8.53 13.59 7.46
N PHE A 159 7.75 14.10 6.51
CA PHE A 159 8.18 15.21 5.65
C PHE A 159 8.31 16.53 6.43
N GLU A 160 7.46 16.77 7.43
CA GLU A 160 7.55 17.94 8.31
C GLU A 160 8.85 17.92 9.11
N THR A 161 9.14 16.78 9.75
CA THR A 161 10.40 16.62 10.51
C THR A 161 11.62 16.74 9.58
N TRP A 162 11.53 16.23 8.35
CA TRP A 162 12.60 16.41 7.36
C TRP A 162 12.77 17.88 6.98
N ALA A 163 11.68 18.61 6.74
CA ALA A 163 11.73 20.01 6.39
C ALA A 163 12.34 20.87 7.50
N ASP A 164 12.06 20.57 8.77
CA ASP A 164 12.75 21.19 9.91
C ASP A 164 14.27 20.94 9.85
N LEU A 165 14.67 19.70 9.54
CA LEU A 165 16.09 19.34 9.45
C LEU A 165 16.80 20.11 8.33
N VAL A 166 16.16 20.32 7.18
CA VAL A 166 16.78 20.96 6.00
C VAL A 166 16.23 22.35 5.68
N ASN A 167 15.55 23.00 6.62
CA ASN A 167 14.92 24.31 6.44
C ASN A 167 15.92 25.33 5.84
N PRO A 168 15.56 26.06 4.75
CA PRO A 168 14.24 26.15 4.09
C PRO A 168 14.05 25.27 2.85
N HIS A 169 14.92 24.28 2.62
CA HIS A 169 15.03 23.64 1.30
C HIS A 169 13.87 22.70 0.93
N ALA A 170 13.07 22.24 1.88
CA ALA A 170 11.96 21.32 1.62
C ALA A 170 10.57 21.95 1.76
N GLN A 171 10.47 23.27 1.96
CA GLN A 171 9.16 23.92 2.17
C GLN A 171 8.20 23.68 1.00
N TYR A 172 8.68 23.80 -0.24
CA TYR A 172 7.84 23.55 -1.42
C TYR A 172 7.30 22.11 -1.50
N ILE A 173 7.98 21.14 -0.88
CA ILE A 173 7.54 19.74 -0.81
C ILE A 173 6.38 19.61 0.17
N LEU A 174 6.46 20.32 1.31
CA LEU A 174 5.37 20.40 2.29
C LEU A 174 4.15 21.12 1.72
N ASP A 175 4.36 22.28 1.07
CA ASP A 175 3.25 23.04 0.46
C ASP A 175 2.49 22.18 -0.56
N GLN A 176 3.21 21.38 -1.37
CA GLN A 176 2.60 20.45 -2.33
C GLN A 176 1.88 19.28 -1.65
N LEU A 177 2.43 18.77 -0.54
CA LEU A 177 1.80 17.71 0.25
C LEU A 177 0.49 18.18 0.87
N GLU A 178 0.48 19.37 1.48
CA GLU A 178 -0.70 20.01 2.06
C GLU A 178 -1.77 20.24 0.99
N PHE A 179 -1.40 20.79 -0.18
CA PHE A 179 -2.31 20.96 -1.31
C PHE A 179 -2.95 19.62 -1.73
N ASN A 180 -2.16 18.56 -1.88
CA ASN A 180 -2.68 17.26 -2.28
C ASN A 180 -3.58 16.64 -1.21
N ARG A 181 -3.26 16.84 0.07
CA ARG A 181 -4.07 16.41 1.20
C ARG A 181 -5.44 17.09 1.18
N GLU A 182 -5.49 18.40 0.96
CA GLU A 182 -6.74 19.13 0.78
C GLU A 182 -7.51 18.67 -0.47
N TRP A 183 -6.81 18.44 -1.57
CA TRP A 183 -7.41 17.96 -2.82
C TRP A 183 -8.14 16.63 -2.63
N TYR A 184 -7.57 15.68 -1.88
CA TYR A 184 -8.26 14.44 -1.53
C TYR A 184 -9.37 14.64 -0.50
N GLN A 185 -9.16 15.49 0.51
CA GLN A 185 -10.18 15.81 1.51
C GLN A 185 -11.49 16.31 0.88
N THR A 186 -11.39 17.18 -0.14
CA THR A 186 -12.57 17.72 -0.83
C THR A 186 -13.36 16.69 -1.64
N ARG A 187 -12.77 15.51 -1.93
CA ARG A 187 -13.40 14.43 -2.71
C ARG A 187 -14.03 13.33 -1.87
N ILE A 188 -13.80 13.34 -0.56
CA ILE A 188 -14.38 12.34 0.34
C ILE A 188 -15.91 12.27 0.22
N PRO A 189 -16.67 13.39 0.23
CA PRO A 189 -18.12 13.32 0.13
C PRO A 189 -18.58 12.69 -1.20
N GLU A 190 -17.99 13.09 -2.32
CA GLU A 190 -18.34 12.57 -3.65
C GLU A 190 -18.05 11.06 -3.79
N GLU A 191 -16.92 10.59 -3.25
CA GLU A 191 -16.60 9.16 -3.27
C GLU A 191 -17.50 8.34 -2.34
N GLN A 192 -17.91 8.89 -1.20
CA GLN A 192 -18.84 8.24 -0.27
C GLN A 192 -20.23 8.13 -0.88
N GLU A 193 -20.77 9.21 -1.46
CA GLU A 193 -22.08 9.19 -2.12
C GLU A 193 -22.13 8.16 -3.26
N LYS A 194 -21.07 8.07 -4.08
CA LYS A 194 -20.99 7.05 -5.14
C LYS A 194 -20.98 5.63 -4.59
N HIS A 195 -20.28 5.41 -3.47
CA HIS A 195 -20.23 4.09 -2.83
C HIS A 195 -21.59 3.70 -2.25
N ASP A 196 -22.26 4.63 -1.56
CA ASP A 196 -23.59 4.41 -0.98
C ASP A 196 -24.64 4.10 -2.06
N VAL A 197 -24.64 4.85 -3.17
CA VAL A 197 -25.55 4.58 -4.32
C VAL A 197 -25.29 3.20 -4.93
N MET A 198 -24.02 2.78 -5.06
CA MET A 198 -23.69 1.45 -5.57
C MET A 198 -24.15 0.32 -4.64
N ILE A 199 -24.13 0.53 -3.31
CA ILE A 199 -24.68 -0.43 -2.35
C ILE A 199 -26.20 -0.52 -2.51
N GLU A 200 -26.89 0.63 -2.53
CA GLU A 200 -28.35 0.67 -2.67
C GLU A 200 -28.83 -0.01 -3.95
N GLU A 201 -28.16 0.19 -5.10
CA GLU A 201 -28.49 -0.49 -6.35
C GLU A 201 -28.27 -2.01 -6.28
N ASN A 202 -27.21 -2.46 -5.60
CA ASN A 202 -26.96 -3.89 -5.41
C ASN A 202 -28.01 -4.53 -4.50
N ASP A 203 -28.36 -3.89 -3.39
CA ASP A 203 -29.38 -4.38 -2.46
C ASP A 203 -30.76 -4.44 -3.13
N ALA A 204 -31.12 -3.41 -3.91
CA ALA A 204 -32.37 -3.39 -4.69
C ALA A 204 -32.44 -4.52 -5.74
N ASN A 205 -31.31 -4.85 -6.38
CA ASN A 205 -31.22 -5.98 -7.31
C ASN A 205 -31.34 -7.33 -6.61
N VAL A 206 -30.77 -7.47 -5.40
CA VAL A 206 -30.89 -8.69 -4.59
C VAL A 206 -32.34 -8.89 -4.12
N GLU A 207 -33.00 -7.84 -3.64
CA GLU A 207 -34.42 -7.89 -3.27
C GLU A 207 -35.30 -8.25 -4.47
N SER A 208 -35.09 -7.60 -5.62
CA SER A 208 -35.82 -7.91 -6.86
C SER A 208 -35.64 -9.37 -7.30
N THR A 209 -34.42 -9.89 -7.21
CA THR A 209 -34.12 -11.31 -7.52
C THR A 209 -34.78 -12.27 -6.52
N THR A 210 -34.85 -11.88 -5.25
CA THR A 210 -35.49 -12.66 -4.18
C THR A 210 -37.02 -12.69 -4.35
N ILE A 211 -37.63 -11.55 -4.68
CA ILE A 211 -39.07 -11.44 -4.98
C ILE A 211 -39.42 -12.22 -6.26
N PHE A 212 -38.56 -12.20 -7.27
CA PHE A 212 -38.75 -13.00 -8.49
C PHE A 212 -38.68 -14.50 -8.20
N ARG A 213 -37.75 -14.95 -7.34
CA ARG A 213 -37.68 -16.36 -6.93
C ARG A 213 -38.87 -16.81 -6.09
N SER A 214 -39.36 -15.96 -5.18
CA SER A 214 -40.52 -16.30 -4.34
C SER A 214 -41.82 -16.33 -5.14
N SER A 215 -41.98 -15.47 -6.14
CA SER A 215 -43.15 -15.49 -7.04
C SER A 215 -43.17 -16.72 -7.98
N GLN A 216 -42.02 -17.25 -8.40
CA GLN A 216 -41.94 -18.53 -9.12
C GLN A 216 -42.22 -19.75 -8.24
N GLN A 217 -41.93 -19.70 -6.94
CA GLN A 217 -42.28 -20.79 -6.01
C GLN A 217 -43.77 -20.79 -5.61
N GLN A 218 -44.46 -19.64 -5.69
CA GLN A 218 -45.91 -19.57 -5.43
C GLN A 218 -46.76 -19.93 -6.66
N SER A 219 -46.17 -20.04 -7.85
CA SER A 219 -46.84 -20.44 -9.08
C SER A 219 -46.58 -21.91 -9.46
N SER A 220 -46.79 -22.84 -8.51
CA SER A 220 -47.23 -24.24 -8.77
C SER A 220 -47.21 -25.10 -7.49
N PRO A 221 -48.40 -25.43 -6.95
CA PRO A 221 -48.61 -26.78 -6.39
C PRO A 221 -49.68 -27.62 -7.12
N ASN A 222 -50.16 -27.22 -8.32
CA ASN A 222 -51.33 -27.85 -8.94
C ASN A 222 -51.12 -28.60 -10.27
N GLU A 223 -49.87 -28.87 -10.71
CA GLU A 223 -49.63 -29.67 -11.92
C GLU A 223 -48.83 -30.98 -11.70
N ILE A 224 -48.69 -31.45 -10.45
CA ILE A 224 -48.10 -32.78 -10.15
C ILE A 224 -49.18 -33.79 -9.73
N SER A 225 -50.31 -33.85 -10.46
CA SER A 225 -51.31 -34.92 -10.33
C SER A 225 -51.51 -35.78 -11.58
N ASN A 226 -50.84 -35.49 -12.71
CA ASN A 226 -51.03 -36.21 -13.98
C ASN A 226 -49.80 -36.99 -14.50
N LEU A 227 -48.76 -37.21 -13.69
CA LEU A 227 -47.56 -37.98 -14.09
C LEU A 227 -47.29 -39.25 -13.27
N LYS A 228 -48.25 -39.71 -12.45
CA LYS A 228 -48.16 -41.00 -11.72
C LYS A 228 -49.09 -42.10 -12.25
N GLN A 229 -49.56 -42.00 -13.48
CA GLN A 229 -50.44 -43.01 -14.11
C GLN A 229 -49.80 -43.79 -15.26
N PHE A 230 -48.48 -43.69 -15.45
CA PHE A 230 -47.74 -44.38 -16.52
C PHE A 230 -46.53 -45.19 -16.03
N GLU A 231 -46.57 -45.76 -14.83
CA GLU A 231 -45.59 -46.78 -14.41
C GLU A 231 -46.28 -47.87 -13.59
N SER A 232 -47.20 -48.59 -14.23
CA SER A 232 -47.63 -49.92 -13.77
C SER A 232 -48.28 -50.65 -14.93
N THR A 233 -47.83 -51.90 -15.12
CA THR A 233 -48.44 -52.94 -15.97
C THR A 233 -47.93 -53.05 -17.41
N LYS A 234 -46.87 -53.87 -17.59
CA LYS A 234 -46.59 -54.88 -18.66
C LYS A 234 -45.06 -54.99 -18.84
N ILE A 235 -44.36 -56.13 -18.73
CA ILE A 235 -44.68 -57.56 -18.82
C ILE A 235 -43.60 -58.34 -18.05
N GLY A 236 -44.00 -59.33 -17.25
CA GLY A 236 -43.14 -60.44 -16.89
C GLY A 236 -43.30 -61.58 -17.89
N LEU A 237 -42.19 -62.13 -18.35
CA LEU A 237 -41.98 -63.49 -18.85
C LEU A 237 -40.50 -63.78 -18.50
N SER A 238 -40.27 -64.59 -17.47
CA SER A 238 -39.82 -66.00 -17.59
C SER A 238 -38.42 -66.12 -18.15
#